data_AF-L0A8A0-F1
#
_entry.id   AF-L0A8A0-F1
#
_cell.length_a   1.000
_cell.length_b   1.000
_cell.length_c   1.000
_cell.angle_alpha   90.00
_cell.angle_beta   90.00
_cell.angle_gamma   90.00
#
_symmetry.space_group_name_H-M   'P 1'
#
loop_
_entity.id
_entity.type
_entity.pdbx_description
1 polymer ?
#
loop_
_entity_poly.entity_id
_entity_poly.type
_entity_poly.pdbx_seq_one_letter_code
_entity_poly.pdbx_strand_id
1 'polypeptide(L)'
;MNTKQAMTSGLKGAAAIGAWAMMHRLGVSRLSMPTYEGSMLTGTTQGMSTKAAGMGMHLLLSALIAIPYAKALDQEAVPRPIETGLKLGLLHWLIGGMMLPGMDAMNGCVKRGQVPALKVFAGGYGQGRC
;
A
#
# COMPACT_ATOMS: atom_id res chain seq x y z
N MET A 1 -9.29 19.66 -8.81
CA MET A 1 -10.00 18.36 -8.91
C MET A 1 -10.90 18.21 -7.69
N ASN A 2 -12.17 17.76 -7.80
CA ASN A 2 -13.01 17.62 -6.60
C ASN A 2 -12.65 16.37 -5.77
N THR A 3 -12.95 16.38 -4.47
CA THR A 3 -12.62 15.28 -3.54
C THR A 3 -13.12 13.90 -4.00
N LYS A 4 -14.27 13.86 -4.68
CA LYS A 4 -14.86 12.61 -5.20
C LYS A 4 -14.03 12.01 -6.34
N GLN A 5 -13.52 12.83 -7.25
CA GLN A 5 -12.63 12.41 -8.33
C GLN A 5 -11.27 11.92 -7.81
N ALA A 6 -10.73 12.59 -6.78
CA ALA A 6 -9.52 12.17 -6.08
C ALA A 6 -9.68 10.75 -5.48
N MET A 7 -10.76 10.55 -4.71
CA MET A 7 -11.05 9.26 -4.09
C MET A 7 -11.25 8.15 -5.11
N THR A 8 -11.98 8.42 -6.20
CA THR A 8 -12.24 7.42 -7.25
C THR A 8 -10.95 7.03 -7.98
N SER A 9 -10.06 7.99 -8.25
CA SER A 9 -8.76 7.74 -8.88
C SER A 9 -7.82 6.95 -7.96
N GLY A 10 -7.82 7.28 -6.66
CA GLY A 10 -7.11 6.52 -5.62
C GLY A 10 -7.58 5.06 -5.55
N LEU A 11 -8.90 4.83 -5.55
CA LEU A 11 -9.49 3.49 -5.57
C LEU A 11 -9.10 2.70 -6.83
N LYS A 12 -9.12 3.33 -8.01
CA LYS A 12 -8.71 2.67 -9.27
C LYS A 12 -7.23 2.28 -9.26
N GLY A 13 -6.35 3.19 -8.79
CA GLY A 13 -4.92 2.90 -8.67
C GLY A 13 -4.64 1.76 -7.68
N ALA A 14 -5.32 1.78 -6.53
CA ALA A 14 -5.20 0.74 -5.52
C ALA A 14 -5.74 -0.62 -6.00
N ALA A 15 -6.83 -0.63 -6.78
CA ALA A 15 -7.34 -1.85 -7.42
C ALA A 15 -6.35 -2.41 -8.45
N ALA A 16 -5.72 -1.56 -9.26
CA ALA A 16 -4.71 -1.98 -10.23
C ALA A 16 -3.46 -2.58 -9.55
N ILE A 17 -2.97 -1.94 -8.49
CA ILE A 17 -1.86 -2.46 -7.68
C ILE A 17 -2.29 -3.72 -6.92
N GLY A 18 -3.53 -3.79 -6.44
CA GLY A 18 -4.09 -4.99 -5.81
C GLY A 18 -4.14 -6.20 -6.75
N ALA A 19 -4.54 -5.98 -8.01
CA ALA A 19 -4.51 -6.99 -9.06
C ALA A 19 -3.06 -7.41 -9.39
N TRP A 20 -2.14 -6.45 -9.46
CA TRP A 20 -0.70 -6.75 -9.61
C TRP A 20 -0.14 -7.53 -8.42
N ALA A 21 -0.53 -7.18 -7.19
CA ALA A 21 -0.13 -7.86 -5.97
C ALA A 21 -0.73 -9.27 -5.89
N MET A 22 -1.86 -9.57 -6.55
CA MET A 22 -2.32 -10.96 -6.70
C MET A 22 -1.39 -11.80 -7.59
N MET A 23 -0.65 -11.17 -8.51
CA MET A 23 0.42 -11.84 -9.28
C MET A 23 1.64 -12.19 -8.44
N HIS A 24 1.70 -11.80 -7.16
CA HIS A 24 2.64 -12.34 -6.16
C HIS A 24 2.62 -13.87 -6.10
N ARG A 25 1.48 -14.50 -6.39
CA ARG A 25 1.35 -15.96 -6.53
C ARG A 25 2.30 -16.58 -7.58
N LEU A 26 2.84 -15.77 -8.49
CA LEU A 26 3.86 -16.16 -9.47
C LEU A 26 5.29 -16.09 -8.93
N GLY A 27 5.49 -15.83 -7.63
CA GLY A 27 6.81 -15.84 -6.98
C GLY A 27 7.62 -14.55 -7.12
N VAL A 28 7.01 -13.48 -7.64
CA VAL A 28 7.69 -12.19 -7.93
C VAL A 28 7.96 -11.36 -6.67
N SER A 29 7.24 -11.62 -5.58
CA SER A 29 7.50 -11.04 -4.26
C SER A 29 7.26 -12.10 -3.19
N ARG A 30 7.84 -11.92 -1.99
CA ARG A 30 7.62 -12.80 -0.81
C ARG A 30 6.62 -12.23 0.19
N LEU A 31 6.23 -10.95 0.06
CA LEU A 31 5.12 -10.35 0.82
C LEU A 31 4.03 -9.79 -0.08
N SER A 32 2.80 -10.12 0.28
CA SER A 32 1.59 -9.47 -0.21
C SER A 32 1.24 -8.36 0.80
N MET A 33 1.28 -7.08 0.39
CA MET A 33 0.80 -5.97 1.24
C MET A 33 -0.61 -6.21 1.78
N PRO A 34 -1.57 -6.78 1.00
CA PRO A 34 -2.85 -7.20 1.56
C PRO A 34 -2.73 -8.25 2.68
N THR A 35 -1.75 -9.15 2.62
CA THR A 35 -1.52 -10.09 3.73
C THR A 35 -0.91 -9.38 4.93
N TYR A 36 0.02 -8.46 4.70
CA TYR A 36 0.65 -7.66 5.75
C TYR A 36 -0.39 -6.81 6.50
N GLU A 37 -1.11 -5.96 5.78
CA GLU A 37 -2.15 -5.07 6.33
C GLU A 37 -3.33 -5.87 6.90
N GLY A 38 -3.70 -6.96 6.24
CA GLY A 38 -4.72 -7.88 6.73
C GLY A 38 -4.34 -8.50 8.05
N SER A 39 -3.09 -8.96 8.19
CA SER A 39 -2.59 -9.57 9.41
C SER A 39 -2.49 -8.61 10.59
N MET A 40 -2.31 -7.32 10.31
CA MET A 40 -2.37 -6.27 11.33
C MET A 40 -3.78 -6.16 11.92
N LEU A 41 -4.83 -6.36 11.10
CA LEU A 41 -6.23 -6.26 11.53
C LEU A 41 -6.77 -7.57 12.12
N THR A 42 -6.42 -8.71 11.54
CA THR A 42 -6.99 -10.02 11.91
C THR A 42 -6.11 -10.82 12.87
N GLY A 43 -4.84 -10.41 13.05
CA GLY A 43 -3.88 -11.13 13.88
C GLY A 43 -3.41 -12.48 13.30
N THR A 44 -3.75 -12.78 12.05
CA THR A 44 -3.34 -14.01 11.34
C THR A 44 -2.91 -13.69 9.91
N THR A 45 -2.03 -14.50 9.34
CA THR A 45 -1.55 -14.35 7.95
C THR A 45 -2.38 -15.16 6.95
N GLN A 46 -3.29 -16.00 7.45
CA GLN A 46 -4.05 -16.96 6.66
C GLN A 46 -5.54 -16.62 6.62
N GLY A 47 -6.25 -17.23 5.66
CA GLY A 47 -7.69 -17.08 5.50
C GLY A 47 -8.12 -15.98 4.53
N MET A 48 -9.35 -16.11 4.04
CA MET A 48 -9.96 -15.14 3.12
C MET A 48 -10.29 -13.82 3.83
N SER A 49 -10.63 -13.88 5.12
CA SER A 49 -10.87 -12.70 5.97
C SER A 49 -9.66 -11.78 6.04
N THR A 50 -8.46 -12.32 6.25
CA THR A 50 -7.19 -11.57 6.26
C THR A 50 -6.95 -10.87 4.93
N LYS A 51 -7.13 -11.58 3.81
CA LYS A 51 -6.93 -11.00 2.47
C LYS A 51 -7.93 -9.89 2.17
N ALA A 52 -9.20 -10.10 2.52
CA ALA A 52 -10.26 -9.11 2.32
C ALA A 52 -10.03 -7.88 3.22
N ALA A 53 -9.71 -8.09 4.50
CA ALA A 53 -9.41 -7.02 5.44
C ALA A 53 -8.22 -6.19 4.99
N GLY A 54 -7.14 -6.84 4.55
CA GLY A 54 -5.97 -6.12 4.04
C GLY A 54 -6.19 -5.43 2.71
N MET A 55 -6.94 -6.03 1.78
CA MET A 55 -7.34 -5.30 0.56
C MET A 55 -8.19 -4.08 0.91
N GLY A 56 -9.15 -4.22 1.84
CA GLY A 56 -9.96 -3.10 2.31
C GLY A 56 -9.14 -1.99 2.94
N MET A 57 -8.17 -2.36 3.80
CA MET A 57 -7.24 -1.42 4.41
C MET A 57 -6.38 -0.71 3.36
N HIS A 58 -5.89 -1.45 2.37
CA HIS A 58 -5.05 -0.90 1.31
C HIS A 58 -5.81 0.11 0.47
N LEU A 59 -7.07 -0.22 0.10
CA LEU A 59 -7.97 0.67 -0.62
C LEU A 59 -8.26 1.94 0.19
N LEU A 60 -8.53 1.79 1.50
CA LEU A 60 -8.79 2.92 2.40
C LEU A 60 -7.58 3.84 2.53
N LEU A 61 -6.40 3.29 2.82
CA LEU A 61 -5.15 4.04 2.89
C LEU A 61 -4.84 4.74 1.57
N SER A 62 -5.03 4.05 0.45
CA SER A 62 -4.82 4.63 -0.88
C SER A 62 -5.78 5.79 -1.16
N ALA A 63 -7.06 5.67 -0.76
CA ALA A 63 -8.02 6.76 -0.89
C ALA A 63 -7.66 7.96 -0.02
N LEU A 64 -7.16 7.73 1.20
CA LEU A 64 -6.70 8.78 2.11
C LEU A 64 -5.45 9.48 1.58
N ILE A 65 -4.48 8.73 1.04
CA ILE A 65 -3.24 9.26 0.44
C ILE A 65 -3.52 9.97 -0.90
N ALA A 66 -4.58 9.59 -1.61
CA ALA A 66 -4.97 10.28 -2.84
C ALA A 66 -5.44 11.73 -2.58
N ILE A 67 -5.89 12.07 -1.37
CA ILE A 67 -6.31 13.44 -1.02
C ILE A 67 -5.13 14.43 -1.04
N PRO A 68 -4.01 14.21 -0.32
CA PRO A 68 -2.85 15.09 -0.44
C PRO A 68 -2.26 15.07 -1.85
N TYR A 69 -2.37 13.97 -2.62
CA TYR A 69 -1.95 13.98 -4.04
C TYR A 69 -2.84 14.87 -4.87
N ALA A 70 -4.16 14.81 -4.68
CA ALA A 70 -5.09 15.69 -5.37
C ALA A 70 -4.85 17.16 -5.05
N LYS A 71 -4.51 17.49 -3.79
CA LYS A 71 -4.10 18.84 -3.38
C LYS A 71 -2.76 19.26 -4.00
N ALA A 72 -1.78 18.37 -4.06
CA ALA A 72 -0.49 18.66 -4.69
C ALA A 72 -0.60 18.80 -6.23
N LEU A 73 -1.58 18.14 -6.83
CA LEU A 73 -1.84 18.11 -8.27
C LEU A 73 -2.94 19.09 -8.69
N ASP A 74 -3.35 20.01 -7.82
CA ASP A 74 -4.55 20.82 -8.01
C ASP A 74 -4.37 21.94 -9.04
N GLN A 75 -3.99 21.60 -10.28
CA GLN A 75 -4.08 22.46 -11.47
C GLN A 75 -4.24 21.62 -12.75
N GLU A 76 -5.50 21.46 -13.17
CA GLU A 76 -5.95 21.24 -14.56
C GLU A 76 -5.90 19.84 -15.20
N ALA A 77 -6.91 19.65 -16.06
CA ALA A 77 -7.25 18.48 -16.86
C ALA A 77 -6.36 18.34 -18.11
N VAL A 78 -5.05 18.49 -17.92
CA VAL A 78 -4.05 18.36 -18.99
C VAL A 78 -3.44 16.97 -18.92
N PRO A 79 -3.20 16.28 -20.05
CA PRO A 79 -2.41 15.05 -20.06
C PRO A 79 -1.07 15.29 -19.36
N ARG A 80 -0.84 14.57 -18.26
CA ARG A 80 0.33 14.80 -17.41
C ARG A 80 1.56 14.14 -18.01
N PRO A 81 2.71 14.82 -18.06
CA PRO A 81 3.96 14.20 -18.44
C PRO A 81 4.34 13.10 -17.44
N ILE A 82 5.08 12.09 -17.91
CA ILE A 82 5.59 10.96 -17.12
C ILE A 82 6.27 11.43 -15.82
N GLU A 83 6.94 12.58 -15.86
CA GLU A 83 7.56 13.23 -14.71
C GLU A 83 6.60 13.44 -13.52
N THR A 84 5.33 13.74 -13.79
CA THR A 84 4.30 13.88 -12.74
C THR A 84 4.07 12.54 -12.04
N GLY A 85 4.03 11.44 -12.79
CA GLY A 85 3.93 10.09 -12.24
C GLY A 85 5.15 9.74 -11.38
N LEU A 86 6.35 10.12 -11.81
CA LEU A 86 7.58 9.92 -11.03
C LEU A 86 7.56 10.70 -9.71
N LYS A 87 7.16 11.98 -9.73
CA LYS A 87 7.03 12.81 -8.52
C LYS A 87 6.02 12.24 -7.54
N LEU A 88 4.87 11.77 -8.04
CA LEU A 88 3.85 11.12 -7.20
C LEU A 88 4.32 9.77 -6.66
N GLY A 89 5.01 8.97 -7.46
CA GLY A 89 5.63 7.74 -7.02
C GLY A 89 6.67 7.97 -5.93
N LEU A 90 7.51 9.00 -6.08
CA LEU A 90 8.48 9.40 -5.06
C LEU A 90 7.80 9.88 -3.78
N LEU A 91 6.75 10.69 -3.90
CA LEU A 91 5.96 11.13 -2.76
C LEU A 91 5.29 9.94 -2.04
N HIS A 92 4.78 8.96 -2.80
CA HIS A 92 4.23 7.71 -2.26
C HIS A 92 5.27 6.90 -1.51
N TRP A 93 6.44 6.75 -2.12
CA TRP A 93 7.55 6.05 -1.52
C TRP A 93 8.04 6.73 -0.24
N LEU A 94 8.09 8.07 -0.21
CA LEU A 94 8.46 8.84 0.97
C LEU A 94 7.44 8.69 2.10
N ILE A 95 6.15 8.91 1.81
CA ILE A 95 5.08 8.78 2.80
C ILE A 95 5.02 7.35 3.34
N GLY A 96 5.01 6.35 2.44
CA GLY A 96 5.06 4.94 2.80
C GLY A 96 6.29 4.65 3.67
N GLY A 97 7.48 5.07 3.23
CA GLY A 97 8.73 4.85 3.95
C GLY A 97 8.74 5.36 5.39
N MET A 98 8.07 6.49 5.66
CA MET A 98 7.93 7.04 7.02
C MET A 98 6.85 6.34 7.85
N MET A 99 5.79 5.85 7.23
CA MET A 99 4.67 5.19 7.92
C MET A 99 4.96 3.72 8.26
N LEU A 100 5.75 3.03 7.43
CA LEU A 100 6.03 1.59 7.54
C LEU A 100 6.56 1.16 8.93
N PRO A 101 7.51 1.85 9.58
CA PRO A 101 7.95 1.48 10.93
C PRO A 101 6.83 1.54 11.98
N GLY A 102 5.93 2.52 11.86
CA GLY A 102 4.75 2.62 12.73
C GLY A 102 3.79 1.44 12.51
N MET A 103 3.60 1.03 11.25
CA MET A 103 2.81 -0.15 10.92
C MET A 103 3.46 -1.43 11.44
N ASP A 104 4.79 -1.59 11.34
CA ASP A 104 5.54 -2.72 11.92
C ASP A 104 5.31 -2.80 13.45
N ALA A 105 5.35 -1.65 14.13
CA ALA A 105 5.13 -1.57 15.57
C ALA A 105 3.68 -1.90 16.00
N MET A 106 2.70 -1.71 15.11
CA MET A 106 1.30 -2.09 15.36
C MET A 106 0.99 -3.53 14.97
N ASN A 107 1.77 -4.13 14.06
CA ASN A 107 1.49 -5.45 13.53
C ASN A 107 1.96 -6.58 14.48
N GLY A 108 1.01 -7.23 15.15
CA GLY A 108 1.28 -8.36 16.05
C GLY A 108 1.94 -9.57 15.36
N CYS A 109 1.66 -9.79 14.07
CA CYS A 109 2.29 -10.86 13.29
C CYS A 109 3.76 -10.57 12.99
N VAL A 110 4.14 -9.29 12.84
CA VAL A 110 5.54 -8.87 12.73
C VAL A 110 6.28 -9.12 14.03
N LYS A 111 5.69 -8.72 15.17
CA LYS A 111 6.27 -8.96 16.50
C LYS A 111 6.50 -10.44 16.81
N ARG A 112 5.64 -11.32 16.29
CA ARG A 112 5.77 -12.79 16.43
C ARG A 112 6.67 -13.43 15.36
N GLY A 113 7.27 -12.66 14.45
CA GLY A 113 8.12 -13.18 13.38
C GLY A 113 7.37 -13.97 12.29
N GLN A 114 6.04 -13.90 12.25
CA GLN A 114 5.20 -14.59 11.26
C GLN A 114 5.17 -13.85 9.90
N VAL A 115 5.51 -12.56 9.92
CA VAL A 115 5.66 -11.69 8.75
C VAL A 115 6.92 -10.84 8.98
N PRO A 116 7.81 -10.68 8.00
CA PRO A 116 8.96 -9.80 8.16
C PRO A 116 8.51 -8.34 8.27
N ALA A 117 9.23 -7.60 9.11
CA ALA A 117 9.09 -6.16 9.21
C ALA A 117 9.47 -5.49 7.87
N LEU A 118 8.67 -4.52 7.45
CA LEU A 118 8.89 -3.80 6.20
C LEU A 118 10.02 -2.77 6.33
N LYS A 119 10.22 -2.21 7.54
CA LYS A 119 11.23 -1.21 7.85
C LYS A 119 11.06 0.07 7.01
N VAL A 120 11.92 1.05 7.30
CA VAL A 120 11.96 2.32 6.56
C VAL A 120 12.21 2.04 5.07
N PHE A 121 11.47 2.73 4.19
CA PHE A 121 11.51 2.59 2.73
C PHE A 121 11.34 1.17 2.20
N ALA A 122 10.63 0.31 2.95
CA ALA A 122 10.47 -1.10 2.62
C ALA A 122 11.83 -1.83 2.52
N GLY A 123 12.86 -1.42 3.28
CA GLY A 123 14.18 -2.07 3.27
C GLY A 123 14.17 -3.52 3.81
N GLY A 124 13.12 -3.93 4.53
CA GLY A 124 12.89 -5.31 4.94
C GLY A 124 12.05 -6.13 3.94
N TYR A 125 11.62 -5.51 2.84
CA TYR A 125 10.79 -6.16 1.82
C TYR A 125 11.56 -7.33 1.17
N GLY A 126 10.93 -8.51 1.13
CA GLY A 126 11.54 -9.72 0.55
C GLY A 126 12.54 -10.47 1.44
N GLN A 127 12.99 -9.91 2.58
CA GLN A 127 13.91 -10.57 3.51
C GLN A 127 13.24 -11.59 4.46
N GLY A 128 11.95 -11.86 4.29
CA GLY A 128 11.28 -12.95 4.99
C GLY A 128 11.84 -14.31 4.56
N ARG A 129 12.61 -14.95 5.46
CA ARG A 129 12.76 -16.40 5.47
C ARG A 129 11.57 -16.96 6.24
N CYS A 130 10.64 -17.59 5.53
CA CYS A 130 9.97 -18.74 6.09
C CYS A 130 10.92 -19.92 5.93
#